data_AF-A0A1I5VR68-F1
#
_entry.id   AF-A0A1I5VR68-F1
#
_cell.length_a   1.000
_cell.length_b   1.000
_cell.length_c   1.000
_cell.angle_alpha   90.00
_cell.angle_beta   90.00
_cell.angle_gamma   90.00
#
_symmetry.space_group_name_H-M   'P 1'
#
loop_
_entity.id
_entity.type
_entity.pdbx_description
1 polymer ?
#
loop_
_entity_poly.entity_id
_entity_poly.type
_entity_poly.pdbx_seq_one_letter_code
_entity_poly.pdbx_strand_id
1 'polypeptide(L)'
;MIYQYIIYAVTAILLILIILKTVLFSSSTSNKSLYKWFYFSHYNIYNSRSEKSRQAKLLQNRLSIIIVAVLIVDLILIALFRNP
;
A
#
# COMPACT_ATOMS: atom_id res chain seq x y z
N MET A 1 -13.80 22.74 10.59
CA MET A 1 -13.34 21.79 11.63
C MET A 1 -13.63 20.33 11.27
N ILE A 2 -14.87 19.95 10.94
CA ILE A 2 -15.24 18.56 10.57
C ILE A 2 -14.34 17.98 9.46
N TYR A 3 -14.07 18.74 8.39
CA TYR A 3 -13.22 18.30 7.28
C TYR A 3 -11.77 17.96 7.68
N GLN A 4 -11.22 18.64 8.68
CA GLN A 4 -9.87 18.35 9.17
C GLN A 4 -9.81 16.97 9.84
N TYR A 5 -10.83 16.61 10.62
CA TYR A 5 -10.93 15.27 11.21
C TYR A 5 -11.05 14.18 10.14
N ILE A 6 -11.79 14.44 9.06
CA ILE A 6 -11.90 13.50 7.93
C ILE A 6 -10.54 13.30 7.27
N ILE A 7 -9.81 14.38 6.98
CA ILE A 7 -8.44 14.30 6.42
C ILE A 7 -7.55 13.47 7.34
N TYR A 8 -7.48 13.80 8.63
CA TYR A 8 -6.64 13.06 9.57
C TYR A 8 -7.02 11.58 9.67
N ALA A 9 -8.31 11.24 9.62
CA ALA A 9 -8.76 9.86 9.64
C ALA A 9 -8.31 9.10 8.38
N VAL A 10 -8.44 9.70 7.19
CA VAL A 10 -7.99 9.09 5.92
C VAL A 10 -6.48 8.93 5.89
N THR A 11 -5.73 9.96 6.31
CA THR A 11 -4.26 9.90 6.42
C THR A 11 -3.82 8.82 7.41
N ALA A 12 -4.51 8.66 8.54
CA ALA A 12 -4.21 7.59 9.51
C ALA A 12 -4.46 6.20 8.92
N ILE A 13 -5.57 6.00 8.19
CA ILE A 13 -5.86 4.75 7.47
C ILE A 13 -4.74 4.44 6.46
N LEU A 14 -4.30 5.45 5.69
CA LEU A 14 -3.20 5.30 4.74
C LEU A 14 -1.91 4.84 5.43
N LEU A 15 -1.57 5.45 6.57
CA LEU A 15 -0.39 5.09 7.35
C LEU A 15 -0.46 3.64 7.85
N ILE A 16 -1.61 3.22 8.37
CA ILE A 16 -1.86 1.84 8.83
C ILE A 16 -1.65 0.85 7.67
N LEU A 17 -2.18 1.15 6.47
CA LEU A 17 -2.00 0.30 5.29
C LEU A 17 -0.53 0.19 4.87
N ILE A 18 0.23 1.29 4.92
CA ILE A 18 1.66 1.30 4.62
C ILE A 18 2.43 0.44 5.63
N ILE A 19 2.12 0.55 6.92
CA ILE A 19 2.75 -0.26 7.97
C ILE A 19 2.43 -1.75 7.76
N LEU A 20 1.16 -2.10 7.58
CA LEU A 20 0.73 -3.49 7.31
C LEU A 20 1.45 -4.07 6.10
N LYS A 21 1.51 -3.33 5.00
CA LYS A 21 2.23 -3.76 3.79
C LYS A 21 3.73 -3.96 4.05
N THR A 22 4.34 -3.07 4.82
CA THR A 22 5.76 -3.14 5.16
C THR A 22 6.09 -4.35 6.03
N VAL A 23 5.24 -4.66 7.01
CA VAL A 23 5.35 -5.86 7.85
C VAL A 23 5.20 -7.12 6.99
N LEU A 24 4.17 -7.18 6.13
CA LEU A 24 3.96 -8.31 5.23
C LEU A 24 5.13 -8.50 4.26
N PHE A 25 5.65 -7.42 3.68
CA PHE A 25 6.81 -7.48 2.79
C PHE A 25 8.04 -8.01 3.53
N SER A 26 8.29 -7.50 4.74
CA SER A 26 9.45 -7.87 5.55
C SER A 26 9.43 -9.33 6.01
N SER A 27 8.24 -9.89 6.27
CA SER A 27 8.07 -11.27 6.73
C SER A 27 8.04 -12.29 5.59
N SER A 28 7.57 -11.92 4.40
CA SER A 28 7.33 -12.87 3.31
C SER A 28 8.35 -12.80 2.16
N THR A 29 9.22 -11.78 2.12
CA THR A 29 10.13 -11.54 1.00
C THR A 29 11.59 -11.59 1.43
N SER A 30 12.36 -12.48 0.82
CA SER A 30 13.81 -12.62 1.08
C SER A 30 14.64 -11.51 0.43
N ASN A 31 14.25 -11.04 -0.75
CA ASN A 31 14.95 -9.97 -1.47
C ASN A 31 14.23 -8.63 -1.25
N LYS A 32 14.72 -7.88 -0.25
CA LYS A 32 14.18 -6.59 0.18
C LYS A 32 14.73 -5.47 -0.71
N SER A 33 13.97 -5.11 -1.73
CA SER A 33 14.21 -3.91 -2.54
C SER A 33 12.97 -3.04 -2.55
N LEU A 34 13.15 -1.72 -2.62
CA LEU A 34 12.08 -0.74 -2.59
C LEU A 34 11.11 -0.91 -3.77
N TYR A 35 11.67 -1.25 -4.95
CA TYR A 35 10.88 -1.63 -6.12
C TYR A 35 9.96 -2.83 -5.85
N LYS A 36 10.47 -3.89 -5.23
CA LYS A 36 9.66 -5.09 -4.88
C LYS A 36 8.70 -4.83 -3.73
N TRP A 37 9.01 -3.90 -2.84
CA TRP A 37 8.07 -3.45 -1.82
C TRP A 37 6.84 -2.83 -2.50
N PHE A 38 7.04 -1.98 -3.52
CA PHE A 38 5.94 -1.36 -4.25
C PHE A 38 5.20 -2.35 -5.15
N TYR A 39 5.89 -3.16 -5.96
CA TYR A 39 5.24 -4.05 -6.91
C TYR A 39 6.08 -5.29 -7.26
N PHE A 40 5.43 -6.45 -7.27
CA PHE A 40 5.97 -7.69 -7.84
C PHE A 40 5.53 -7.85 -9.28
N SER A 41 6.50 -7.87 -10.21
CA SER A 41 6.23 -8.19 -11.62
C SER A 41 5.63 -9.58 -11.82
N HIS A 42 4.95 -9.76 -12.96
CA HIS A 42 4.40 -11.06 -13.36
C HIS A 42 5.46 -12.18 -13.30
N TYR A 43 6.67 -11.92 -13.80
CA TYR A 43 7.78 -12.87 -13.72
C TYR A 43 8.08 -13.28 -12.26
N ASN A 44 8.13 -12.34 -11.33
CA ASN A 44 8.37 -12.62 -9.91
C ASN A 44 7.23 -13.43 -9.26
N ILE A 45 6.00 -13.29 -9.74
CA ILE A 45 4.82 -14.01 -9.24
C ILE A 45 4.82 -15.44 -9.80
N TYR A 46 5.00 -15.62 -11.11
CA TYR A 46 5.05 -16.95 -11.74
C TYR A 46 6.22 -17.78 -11.26
N ASN A 47 7.40 -17.17 -11.06
CA ASN A 47 8.60 -17.85 -10.59
C ASN A 47 8.63 -18.02 -9.05
N SER A 48 7.47 -18.08 -8.40
CA SER A 48 7.37 -18.28 -6.95
C SER A 48 7.58 -19.76 -6.60
N ARG A 49 8.41 -20.03 -5.59
CA ARG A 49 8.73 -21.40 -5.15
C ARG A 49 7.55 -22.16 -4.54
N SER A 50 6.50 -21.47 -4.10
CA SER A 50 5.31 -22.07 -3.51
C SER A 50 4.06 -21.25 -3.82
N GLU A 51 2.90 -21.92 -3.83
CA GLU A 51 1.60 -21.25 -4.03
C GLU A 51 1.34 -20.22 -2.92
N LYS A 52 1.73 -20.52 -1.67
CA LYS A 52 1.65 -19.56 -0.56
C LYS A 52 2.44 -18.28 -0.85
N SER A 53 3.66 -18.39 -1.38
CA SER A 53 4.47 -17.23 -1.76
C SER A 53 3.84 -16.46 -2.93
N ARG A 54 3.26 -17.17 -3.90
CA ARG A 54 2.54 -16.56 -5.04
C ARG A 54 1.36 -15.71 -4.55
N GLN A 55 0.52 -16.28 -3.69
CA GLN A 55 -0.64 -15.58 -3.12
C GLN A 55 -0.22 -14.38 -2.26
N ALA A 56 0.85 -14.50 -1.47
CA ALA A 56 1.38 -13.37 -0.69
C ALA A 56 1.84 -12.20 -1.58
N LYS A 57 2.52 -12.47 -2.70
CA LYS A 57 2.92 -11.43 -3.67
C LYS A 57 1.72 -10.79 -4.35
N LEU A 58 0.71 -11.57 -4.72
CA LEU A 58 -0.55 -11.06 -5.29
C LEU A 58 -1.28 -10.16 -4.30
N LEU A 59 -1.39 -10.57 -3.04
CA LEU A 59 -1.97 -9.76 -1.97
C LEU A 59 -1.20 -8.46 -1.77
N GLN A 60 0.14 -8.52 -1.76
CA GLN A 60 0.97 -7.33 -1.62
C GLN A 60 0.82 -6.35 -2.79
N ASN A 61 0.66 -6.84 -4.02
CA ASN A 61 0.35 -5.99 -5.18
C ASN A 61 -1.02 -5.34 -5.05
N ARG A 62 -2.05 -6.09 -4.62
CA ARG A 62 -3.38 -5.53 -4.35
C ARG A 62 -3.33 -4.46 -3.27
N LEU A 63 -2.59 -4.69 -2.19
CA LEU A 63 -2.36 -3.69 -1.13
C LEU A 63 -1.68 -2.43 -1.68
N SER A 64 -0.72 -2.55 -2.59
CA SER A 64 -0.12 -1.39 -3.25
C SER A 64 -1.15 -0.56 -4.01
N ILE A 65 -2.02 -1.24 -4.78
CA ILE A 65 -3.08 -0.57 -5.55
C ILE A 65 -4.03 0.16 -4.59
N ILE A 66 -4.44 -0.48 -3.50
CA ILE A 66 -5.31 0.13 -2.49
C ILE A 66 -4.62 1.34 -1.84
N ILE A 67 -3.35 1.23 -1.46
CA ILE A 67 -2.58 2.35 -0.88
C ILE A 67 -2.50 3.52 -1.86
N VAL A 68 -2.23 3.25 -3.13
CA VAL A 68 -2.18 4.29 -4.18
C VAL A 68 -3.55 4.95 -4.36
N ALA A 69 -4.64 4.17 -4.38
CA ALA A 69 -5.99 4.70 -4.49
C ALA A 69 -6.35 5.60 -3.28
N VAL A 70 -6.06 5.14 -2.06
CA VAL A 70 -6.31 5.93 -0.84
C VAL A 70 -5.43 7.18 -0.80
N LEU A 71 -4.17 7.09 -1.23
CA LEU A 71 -3.28 8.25 -1.35
C LEU A 71 -3.85 9.30 -2.30
N ILE A 72 -4.38 8.90 -3.46
CA ILE A 72 -5.01 9.83 -4.41
C ILE A 72 -6.21 10.52 -3.76
N VAL A 73 -7.07 9.77 -3.05
CA VAL A 73 -8.21 10.35 -2.33
C VAL A 73 -7.75 11.32 -1.24
N ASP A 74 -6.75 10.96 -0.44
CA ASP A 74 -6.17 11.81 0.60
C ASP A 74 -5.61 13.12 0.01
N LEU A 75 -4.88 13.04 -1.10
CA LEU A 75 -4.36 14.21 -1.81
C LEU A 75 -5.48 15.11 -2.36
N ILE A 76 -6.56 14.53 -2.90
CA ILE A 76 -7.72 15.30 -3.37
C ILE A 76 -8.39 16.02 -2.20
N LEU A 77 -8.61 15.33 -1.08
CA LEU A 77 -9.20 15.94 0.13
C LEU A 77 -8.34 17.08 0.65
N ILE A 78 -7.02 16.88 0.70
CA ILE A 78 -6.07 17.93 1.09
C ILE A 78 -6.16 19.11 0.11
N ALA A 79 -6.14 18.87 -1.20
CA ALA A 79 -6.17 19.94 -2.21
C ALA A 79 -7.46 20.76 -2.15
N LEU A 80 -8.61 20.12 -1.93
CA LEU A 80 -9.92 20.77 -1.91
C LEU A 80 -10.21 21.54 -0.61
N PHE A 81 -9.73 21.05 0.53
CA PHE A 81 -10.17 21.54 1.84
C PHE A 81 -9.06 22.17 2.69
N ARG A 82 -7.79 22.13 2.26
CA ARG A 82 -6.66 22.73 2.99
C ARG A 82 -6.37 24.18 2.58
N ASN A 83 -6.84 24.61 1.40
CA ASN A 83 -6.79 26.02 1.01
C ASN A 83 -8.16 26.66 1.28
N PRO A 84 -8.27 27.59 2.26
CA PRO A 84 -9.47 28.39 2.48
C PRO A 84 -9.69 29.44 1.37
#